data_AF-A0A358N125-F1
#
_entry.id   AF-A0A358N125-F1
#
_cell.length_a   1.000
_cell.length_b   1.000
_cell.length_c   1.000
_cell.angle_alpha   90.00
_cell.angle_beta   90.00
_cell.angle_gamma   90.00
#
_symmetry.space_group_name_H-M   'P 1'
#
loop_
_entity.id
_entity.type
_entity.pdbx_description
1 polymer ?
#
loop_
_entity_poly.entity_id
_entity_poly.type
_entity_poly.pdbx_seq_one_letter_code
_entity_poly.pdbx_strand_id
1 'polypeptide(L)'
;MTKPAEKNLNDQAGCERDKVVTAAESMACATAYHEAGHAVMALSFGCPIKKVTIVPGRSWTGQYRLGVRELQKGRSANAKNLLHAAIAILFSGLHAEAH
;
A
#
# COMPACT_ATOMS: atom_id res chain seq x y z
N MET A 1 -35.36 -28.87 25.44
CA MET A 1 -33.98 -28.36 25.59
C MET A 1 -33.19 -28.67 24.33
N THR A 2 -32.87 -27.68 23.51
CA THR A 2 -32.03 -27.81 22.31
C THR A 2 -30.76 -26.99 22.52
N LYS A 3 -29.60 -27.64 22.45
CA LYS A 3 -28.26 -27.04 22.64
C LYS A 3 -28.02 -25.88 21.66
N PRO A 4 -27.37 -24.76 22.07
CA PRO A 4 -26.90 -23.77 21.12
C PRO A 4 -25.65 -24.29 20.40
N ALA A 5 -25.64 -24.12 19.08
CA ALA A 5 -24.50 -24.43 18.23
C ALA A 5 -23.36 -23.44 18.50
N GLU A 6 -22.21 -23.97 18.88
CA GLU A 6 -20.97 -23.22 19.05
C GLU A 6 -20.47 -22.80 17.65
N LYS A 7 -20.66 -21.52 17.33
CA LYS A 7 -20.05 -20.88 16.16
C LYS A 7 -18.53 -20.86 16.41
N ASN A 8 -17.82 -21.80 15.79
CA ASN A 8 -16.37 -21.77 15.68
C ASN A 8 -15.97 -20.46 14.98
N LEU A 9 -15.39 -19.54 15.75
CA LEU A 9 -14.68 -18.38 15.23
C LEU A 9 -13.40 -18.92 14.60
N ASN A 10 -13.38 -18.93 13.27
CA ASN A 10 -12.21 -19.35 12.51
C ASN A 10 -11.15 -18.25 12.64
N ASP A 11 -10.27 -18.38 13.63
CA ASP A 11 -9.01 -17.67 13.73
C ASP A 11 -8.06 -18.17 12.62
N GLN A 12 -8.33 -17.79 11.37
CA GLN A 12 -7.38 -18.00 10.27
C GLN A 12 -6.37 -16.85 10.25
N ALA A 13 -5.58 -16.75 11.31
CA ALA A 13 -4.23 -16.19 11.29
C ALA A 13 -3.24 -17.32 10.96
N GLY A 14 -3.49 -18.01 9.84
CA GLY A 14 -2.60 -19.06 9.33
C GLY A 14 -1.82 -18.52 8.15
N CYS A 15 -0.58 -18.09 8.38
CA CYS A 15 0.35 -17.79 7.29
C CYS A 15 0.72 -19.14 6.64
N GLU A 16 0.01 -19.50 5.56
CA GLU A 16 0.19 -20.70 4.77
C GLU A 16 1.54 -20.60 4.01
N ARG A 17 2.63 -20.96 4.68
CA ARG A 17 4.03 -20.69 4.29
C ARG A 17 4.60 -21.63 3.20
N ASP A 18 3.80 -22.51 2.60
CA ASP A 18 4.25 -23.54 1.65
C ASP A 18 3.62 -23.43 0.25
N LYS A 19 3.20 -22.23 -0.18
CA LYS A 19 2.91 -21.99 -1.60
C LYS A 19 4.18 -21.55 -2.30
N VAL A 20 4.56 -22.26 -3.36
CA VAL A 20 5.60 -21.81 -4.29
C VAL A 20 5.10 -20.50 -4.91
N VAL A 21 5.56 -19.38 -4.37
CA VAL A 21 5.20 -18.05 -4.87
C VAL A 21 5.80 -17.91 -6.25
N THR A 22 4.95 -17.68 -7.24
CA THR A 22 5.40 -17.46 -8.61
C THR A 22 6.13 -16.12 -8.71
N ALA A 23 7.06 -15.98 -9.66
CA ALA A 23 7.78 -14.72 -9.85
C ALA A 23 6.83 -13.51 -10.08
N ALA A 24 5.68 -13.74 -10.73
CA ALA A 24 4.67 -12.72 -10.95
C ALA A 24 3.98 -12.28 -9.65
N GLU A 25 3.69 -13.22 -8.74
CA GLU A 25 3.14 -12.91 -7.42
C GLU A 25 4.16 -12.15 -6.55
N SER A 26 5.44 -12.55 -6.58
CA SER A 26 6.50 -11.82 -5.89
C SER A 26 6.63 -10.37 -6.38
N MET A 27 6.55 -10.15 -7.70
CA MET A 27 6.57 -8.80 -8.28
C MET A 27 5.34 -7.97 -7.88
N ALA A 28 4.16 -8.60 -7.83
CA ALA A 28 2.94 -7.94 -7.38
C ALA A 28 3.00 -7.58 -5.88
N CYS A 29 3.55 -8.46 -5.05
CA CYS A 29 3.80 -8.18 -3.63
C CYS A 29 4.79 -7.03 -3.44
N ALA A 30 5.91 -7.01 -4.16
CA ALA A 30 6.87 -5.91 -4.12
C ALA A 30 6.20 -4.57 -4.49
N THR A 31 5.40 -4.57 -5.56
CA THR A 31 4.62 -3.38 -5.97
C THR A 31 3.61 -2.97 -4.90
N ALA A 32 2.96 -3.93 -4.24
CA ALA A 32 2.03 -3.65 -3.17
C ALA A 32 2.71 -3.00 -1.96
N TYR A 33 3.88 -3.51 -1.56
CA TYR A 33 4.66 -2.89 -0.49
C TYR A 33 5.16 -1.50 -0.88
N HIS A 34 5.65 -1.32 -2.12
CA HIS A 34 6.08 -0.03 -2.64
C HIS A 34 4.97 1.04 -2.53
N GLU A 35 3.77 0.73 -3.03
CA GLU A 35 2.64 1.65 -3.00
C GLU A 35 2.10 1.87 -1.58
N ALA A 36 2.15 0.83 -0.73
CA ALA A 36 1.78 0.94 0.69
C ALA A 36 2.74 1.85 1.47
N GLY A 37 4.05 1.78 1.19
CA GLY A 37 5.07 2.66 1.80
C GLY A 37 4.76 4.13 1.57
N HIS A 38 4.50 4.50 0.31
CA HIS A 38 4.07 5.84 -0.06
C HIS A 38 2.78 6.28 0.64
N ALA A 39 1.82 5.36 0.79
CA ALA A 39 0.55 5.64 1.43
C ALA A 39 0.71 5.89 2.93
N VAL A 40 1.37 4.99 3.64
CA VAL A 40 1.60 5.08 5.09
C VAL A 40 2.34 6.37 5.42
N MET A 41 3.46 6.64 4.73
CA MET A 41 4.27 7.81 5.03
C MET A 41 3.50 9.11 4.85
N ALA A 42 2.67 9.20 3.82
CA ALA A 42 1.91 10.40 3.56
C ALA A 42 0.74 10.62 4.52
N LEU A 43 0.09 9.54 4.98
CA LEU A 43 -0.91 9.64 6.06
C LEU A 43 -0.27 10.20 7.33
N SER A 44 0.96 9.76 7.67
CA SER A 44 1.71 10.29 8.83
C SER A 44 2.01 11.79 8.72
N PHE A 45 2.18 12.31 7.50
CA PHE A 45 2.33 13.75 7.25
C PHE A 45 1.00 14.50 7.10
N GLY A 46 -0.15 13.85 7.32
CA GLY A 46 -1.46 14.47 7.17
C GLY A 46 -1.82 14.80 5.72
N CYS A 47 -1.24 14.10 4.75
CA CYS A 47 -1.55 14.23 3.33
C CYS A 47 -2.68 13.25 2.97
N PRO A 48 -3.92 13.73 2.72
CA PRO A 48 -5.03 12.85 2.39
C PRO A 48 -4.81 12.11 1.06
N ILE A 49 -5.24 10.85 1.03
CA ILE A 49 -5.07 9.94 -0.12
C ILE A 49 -6.42 9.67 -0.74
N LYS A 50 -6.52 9.85 -2.06
CA LYS A 50 -7.75 9.59 -2.82
C LYS A 50 -7.77 8.17 -3.37
N LYS A 51 -6.64 7.64 -3.82
CA LYS A 51 -6.54 6.29 -4.39
C LYS A 51 -5.12 5.73 -4.25
N VAL A 52 -5.02 4.43 -4.02
CA VAL A 52 -3.80 3.63 -4.15
C VAL A 52 -4.17 2.39 -4.96
N THR A 53 -3.34 2.01 -5.93
CA THR A 53 -3.57 0.81 -6.76
C THR A 53 -2.25 0.17 -7.15
N ILE A 54 -2.22 -1.16 -7.13
CA ILE A 54 -1.12 -1.97 -7.65
C ILE A 54 -1.35 -2.41 -9.10
N VAL A 55 -2.58 -2.21 -9.60
CA VAL A 55 -2.92 -2.54 -10.99
C VAL A 55 -2.10 -1.64 -11.92
N PRO A 56 -1.39 -2.21 -12.89
CA PRO A 56 -0.61 -1.43 -13.84
C PRO A 56 -1.50 -0.55 -14.72
N GLY A 57 -0.99 0.61 -15.09
CA GLY A 57 -1.71 1.57 -15.93
C GLY A 57 -0.79 2.34 -16.86
N ARG A 58 -1.37 3.07 -17.82
CA ARG A 58 -0.62 4.01 -18.65
C ARG A 58 -0.63 5.39 -18.02
N SER A 59 0.54 6.02 -17.96
CA SER A 59 0.64 7.45 -17.65
C SER A 59 0.05 8.28 -18.79
N TRP A 60 -0.19 9.57 -18.51
CA TRP A 60 -0.57 10.55 -19.54
C TRP A 60 0.44 10.62 -20.70
N THR A 61 1.73 10.35 -20.43
CA THR A 61 2.82 10.30 -21.41
C THR A 61 2.92 8.96 -22.15
N GLY A 62 1.99 8.04 -21.92
CA GLY A 62 1.98 6.71 -22.53
C GLY A 62 2.96 5.71 -21.91
N GLN A 63 3.70 6.11 -20.87
CA GLN A 63 4.61 5.21 -20.16
C GLN A 63 3.84 4.22 -19.28
N TYR A 64 4.32 2.99 -19.23
CA TYR A 64 3.76 1.97 -18.35
C TYR A 64 4.17 2.27 -16.90
N ARG A 65 3.19 2.31 -16.00
CA ARG A 65 3.40 2.52 -14.56
C ARG A 65 2.92 1.30 -13.80
N LEU A 66 3.78 0.81 -12.92
CA LEU A 66 3.48 -0.23 -11.94
C LEU A 66 2.85 0.48 -10.73
N GLY A 67 1.52 0.58 -10.70
CA GLY A 67 0.79 1.22 -9.62
C GLY A 67 0.69 2.75 -9.69
N VAL A 68 -0.31 3.28 -8.97
CA VAL A 68 -0.56 4.73 -8.84
C VAL A 68 -1.10 5.06 -7.46
N ARG A 69 -0.48 6.07 -6.85
CA ARG A 69 -1.01 6.81 -5.72
C ARG A 69 -1.52 8.19 -6.13
N GLU A 70 -2.79 8.48 -5.83
CA GLU A 70 -3.39 9.80 -6.03
C GLU A 70 -3.58 10.51 -4.69
N LEU A 71 -2.87 11.61 -4.50
CA LEU A 71 -3.06 12.53 -3.38
C LEU A 71 -4.31 13.38 -3.61
N GLN A 72 -5.13 13.56 -2.57
CA GLN A 72 -6.27 14.45 -2.67
C GLN A 72 -5.79 15.91 -2.76
N LYS A 73 -6.42 16.71 -3.64
CA LYS A 73 -6.13 18.14 -3.76
C LYS A 73 -6.46 18.85 -2.43
N GLY A 74 -5.43 19.44 -1.83
CA GLY A 74 -5.51 20.17 -0.55
C GLY A 74 -4.14 20.18 0.10
N ARG A 75 -3.74 21.29 0.74
CA ARG A 75 -2.47 21.33 1.50
C ARG A 75 -2.61 20.46 2.74
N SER A 76 -1.61 19.61 3.01
CA SER A 76 -1.48 18.97 4.33
C SER A 76 -1.51 20.05 5.41
N ALA A 77 -2.38 19.86 6.39
CA ALA A 77 -2.57 20.79 7.49
C ALA A 77 -1.34 20.88 8.43
N ASN A 78 -0.38 19.95 8.31
CA ASN A 78 0.73 19.79 9.24
C ASN A 78 2.13 19.87 8.62
N ALA A 79 2.25 20.11 7.31
CA ALA A 79 3.54 20.14 6.64
C ALA A 79 4.26 21.48 6.86
N LYS A 80 4.84 21.67 8.05
CA LYS A 80 5.75 22.79 8.35
C LYS A 80 6.92 22.84 7.34
N ASN A 81 7.32 21.69 6.81
CA ASN A 81 8.32 21.52 5.75
C ASN A 81 7.82 20.60 4.64
N LEU A 82 7.02 21.15 3.71
CA LEU A 82 6.46 20.43 2.56
C LEU A 82 7.51 19.64 1.76
N LEU A 83 8.71 20.21 1.60
CA LEU A 83 9.80 19.56 0.88
C LEU A 83 10.31 18.31 1.59
N HIS A 84 10.55 18.38 2.90
CA HIS A 84 10.96 17.21 3.69
C HIS A 84 9.91 16.10 3.66
N ALA A 85 8.62 16.46 3.79
CA ALA A 85 7.54 15.50 3.69
C ALA A 85 7.48 14.86 2.30
N ALA A 86 7.61 15.64 1.23
CA ALA A 86 7.62 15.13 -0.13
C ALA A 86 8.80 14.17 -0.40
N ILE A 87 9.99 14.51 0.09
CA ILE A 87 11.19 13.67 0.00
C ILE A 87 10.98 12.36 0.77
N ALA A 88 10.52 12.44 2.02
CA ALA A 88 10.26 11.26 2.84
C ALA A 88 9.22 10.33 2.21
N ILE A 89 8.13 10.90 1.68
CA ILE A 89 7.10 10.15 0.95
C ILE A 89 7.71 9.52 -0.30
N LEU A 90 8.54 10.23 -1.07
CA LEU A 90 9.18 9.68 -2.28
C LEU A 90 10.07 8.46 -1.99
N PHE A 91 10.83 8.48 -0.89
CA PHE A 91 11.72 7.37 -0.55
C PHE A 91 11.02 6.21 0.16
N SER A 92 9.84 6.44 0.73
CA SER A 92 9.15 5.41 1.54
C SER A 92 8.72 4.17 0.76
N GLY A 93 8.43 4.27 -0.54
CA GLY A 93 8.10 3.11 -1.38
C GLY A 93 9.30 2.17 -1.53
N LEU A 94 10.47 2.72 -1.83
CA LEU A 94 11.73 1.97 -1.90
C LEU A 94 12.10 1.28 -0.58
N HIS A 95 11.83 1.93 0.57
CA HIS A 95 12.10 1.31 1.87
C HIS A 95 11.12 0.18 2.20
N ALA A 96 9.87 0.31 1.77
CA ALA A 96 8.83 -0.68 2.07
C ALA A 96 8.98 -1.95 1.23
N GLU A 97 9.44 -1.85 -0.03
CA GLU A 97 9.64 -3.01 -0.89
C GLU A 97 10.89 -3.85 -0.54
N ALA A 98 11.78 -3.33 0.31
CA ALA A 98 13.00 -4.02 0.75
C ALA A 98 12.77 -5.00 1.94
N HIS A 99 11.52 -5.19 2.36
CA HIS A 99 11.10 -5.99 3.51
C HIS A 99 10.42 -7.30 3.07
#